data_AF-A0A955NV61-F1
#
_entry.id   AF-A0A955NV61-F1
#
_cell.length_a   1.000
_cell.length_b   1.000
_cell.length_c   1.000
_cell.angle_alpha   90.00
_cell.angle_beta   90.00
_cell.angle_gamma   90.00
#
_symmetry.space_group_name_H-M   'P 1'
#
loop_
_entity.id
_entity.type
_entity.pdbx_description
1 polymer ?
#
loop_
_entity_poly.entity_id
_entity_poly.type
_entity_poly.pdbx_seq_one_letter_code
_entity_poly.pdbx_strand_id
1 'polypeptide(L)'
;MPATVDISRDTENQEGVRPSAPISEEIQRRVLVLDGAMGTMIQRHKLQEADFRGDRFGDHPSDLQGNNDLLSITRPDVIEEIHRDFLLAGSDVIETN
;
A
#
# COMPACT_ATOMS: atom_id res chain seq x y z
N MET A 1 31.26 35.03 -22.03
CA MET A 1 29.91 35.19 -21.44
C MET A 1 29.21 33.85 -21.56
N PRO A 2 28.79 33.19 -20.47
CA PRO A 2 28.02 31.96 -20.59
C PRO A 2 26.55 32.31 -20.90
N ALA A 3 25.99 31.61 -21.87
CA ALA A 3 24.60 31.71 -22.26
C ALA A 3 23.69 31.14 -21.16
N THR A 4 22.67 31.89 -20.80
CA THR A 4 21.61 31.53 -19.87
C THR A 4 20.76 30.41 -20.47
N VAL A 5 20.64 29.28 -19.77
CA VAL A 5 19.66 28.25 -20.10
C VAL A 5 18.33 28.66 -19.47
N ASP A 6 17.39 29.03 -20.32
CA ASP A 6 15.99 29.29 -19.98
C ASP A 6 15.29 27.93 -19.78
N ILE A 7 14.79 27.69 -18.57
CA ILE A 7 14.05 26.48 -18.21
C ILE A 7 12.59 26.89 -18.10
N SER A 8 11.92 27.01 -19.24
CA SER A 8 10.48 27.23 -19.26
C SER A 8 9.77 26.23 -20.17
N ARG A 9 8.95 25.39 -19.50
CA ARG A 9 7.86 24.53 -20.02
C ARG A 9 8.38 23.26 -20.72
N ASP A 10 7.93 22.07 -20.32
CA ASP A 10 6.56 21.61 -20.57
C ASP A 10 5.90 20.94 -19.36
N THR A 11 4.85 21.60 -18.85
CA THR A 11 3.79 20.99 -18.07
C THR A 11 2.71 20.54 -19.06
N GLU A 12 2.62 19.24 -19.37
CA GLU A 12 1.41 18.62 -19.93
C GLU A 12 1.55 17.08 -20.00
N ASN A 13 0.99 16.36 -19.01
CA ASN A 13 0.07 15.25 -19.28
C ASN A 13 -0.68 14.84 -18.00
N GLN A 14 -1.99 14.63 -18.14
CA GLN A 14 -2.98 14.43 -17.07
C GLN A 14 -3.18 12.96 -16.68
N GLU A 15 -3.71 12.80 -15.45
CA GLU A 15 -4.40 11.64 -14.87
C GLU A 15 -3.57 10.40 -14.50
N GLY A 16 -2.90 10.49 -13.35
CA GLY A 16 -2.36 9.32 -12.66
C GLY A 16 -1.52 9.74 -11.47
N VAL A 17 -2.07 9.60 -10.25
CA VAL A 17 -1.42 9.83 -8.95
C VAL A 17 -0.83 11.23 -8.78
N ARG A 18 -1.42 12.05 -7.89
CA ARG A 18 -0.85 13.37 -7.54
C ARG A 18 0.60 13.15 -7.09
N PRO A 19 1.61 13.86 -7.63
CA PRO A 19 2.92 13.89 -7.01
C PRO A 19 2.70 14.52 -5.64
N SER A 20 2.68 13.68 -4.59
CA SER A 20 2.59 14.17 -3.23
C SER A 20 3.76 15.13 -3.04
N ALA A 21 3.48 16.34 -2.55
CA ALA A 21 4.54 17.19 -2.03
C ALA A 21 5.41 16.33 -1.09
N PRO A 22 6.74 16.53 -1.05
CA PRO A 22 7.61 15.77 -0.17
C PRO A 22 7.00 15.68 1.23
N ILE A 23 7.02 14.50 1.87
CA ILE A 23 6.38 14.29 3.18
C ILE A 23 6.75 15.41 4.17
N SER A 24 8.02 15.84 4.14
CA SER A 24 8.53 16.97 4.94
C SER A 24 7.78 18.29 4.79
N GLU A 25 7.22 18.58 3.62
CA GLU A 25 6.39 19.77 3.38
C GLU A 25 4.97 19.57 3.90
N GLU A 26 4.41 18.37 3.73
CA GLU A 26 3.01 18.11 4.09
C GLU A 26 2.81 18.07 5.61
N ILE A 27 3.77 17.50 6.34
CA ILE A 27 3.76 17.46 7.81
C ILE A 27 3.83 18.86 8.46
N GLN A 28 4.32 19.87 7.73
CA GLN A 28 4.30 21.26 8.21
C GLN A 28 2.93 21.92 8.04
N ARG A 29 2.11 21.44 7.09
CA ARG A 29 0.82 22.04 6.72
C ARG A 29 -0.33 21.43 7.51
N ARG A 30 -0.27 20.13 7.83
CA ARG A 30 -1.32 19.40 8.53
C ARG A 30 -0.80 18.12 9.18
N VAL A 31 -1.65 17.51 10.01
CA VAL A 31 -1.43 16.16 10.51
C VAL A 31 -1.65 15.15 9.37
N LEU A 32 -0.72 14.20 9.25
CA LEU A 32 -0.86 13.03 8.39
C LEU A 32 -1.37 11.85 9.20
N VAL A 33 -2.31 11.11 8.61
CA VAL A 33 -2.92 9.93 9.23
C VAL A 33 -2.28 8.66 8.65
N LEU A 34 -1.69 7.85 9.52
CA LEU A 34 -1.24 6.50 9.17
C LEU A 34 -2.44 5.54 9.13
N ASP A 35 -2.31 4.42 8.43
CA ASP A 35 -3.32 3.38 8.41
C ASP A 35 -3.49 2.67 9.76
N GLY A 36 -4.50 1.79 9.79
CA GLY A 36 -4.86 1.03 10.97
C GLY A 36 -4.22 -0.35 11.02
N ALA A 37 -4.67 -1.16 11.97
CA ALA A 37 -4.10 -2.48 12.19
C ALA A 37 -4.46 -3.49 11.07
N MET A 38 -3.47 -3.79 10.21
CA MET A 38 -3.55 -4.79 9.13
C MET A 38 -4.06 -6.15 9.62
N GLY A 39 -3.46 -6.71 10.67
CA GLY A 39 -3.84 -8.02 11.19
C GLY A 39 -5.30 -8.10 11.68
N THR A 40 -5.85 -7.01 12.21
CA THR A 40 -7.27 -6.96 12.64
C THR A 40 -8.20 -6.96 11.43
N MET A 41 -7.83 -6.28 10.35
CA MET A 41 -8.58 -6.30 9.11
C MET A 41 -8.56 -7.68 8.46
N ILE A 42 -7.38 -8.32 8.37
CA ILE A 42 -7.23 -9.69 7.83
C ILE A 42 -8.13 -10.69 8.56
N GLN A 43 -8.22 -10.61 9.90
CA GLN A 43 -9.07 -11.50 10.70
C GLN A 43 -10.56 -11.44 10.31
N ARG A 44 -11.04 -10.32 9.74
CA ARG A 44 -12.45 -10.17 9.29
C ARG A 44 -12.75 -10.99 8.04
N HIS A 45 -11.75 -11.29 7.22
CA HIS A 45 -11.90 -12.10 6.00
C HIS A 45 -12.03 -13.60 6.30
N LYS A 46 -11.81 -14.04 7.56
CA LYS A 46 -11.95 -15.44 8.00
C LYS A 46 -11.19 -16.44 7.11
N LEU A 47 -9.99 -16.06 6.69
CA LEU A 47 -9.12 -16.85 5.84
C LEU A 47 -8.77 -18.19 6.47
N GLN A 48 -8.72 -19.21 5.63
CA GLN A 48 -8.40 -20.59 5.99
C GLN A 48 -6.98 -20.95 5.56
N GLU A 49 -6.42 -22.04 6.09
CA GLU A 49 -5.08 -22.54 5.74
C GLU A 49 -4.80 -22.56 4.22
N ALA A 50 -5.79 -22.93 3.41
CA ALA A 50 -5.68 -22.94 1.95
C ALA A 50 -5.36 -21.56 1.35
N ASP A 51 -5.89 -20.48 1.94
CA ASP A 51 -5.63 -19.10 1.52
C ASP A 51 -4.18 -18.68 1.80
N PHE A 52 -3.59 -19.16 2.90
CA PHE A 52 -2.19 -18.88 3.27
C PHE A 52 -1.21 -19.73 2.46
N ARG A 53 -1.63 -20.91 1.98
CA ARG A 53 -0.81 -21.75 1.10
C ARG A 53 -0.80 -21.24 -0.33
N GLY A 54 -1.98 -20.91 -0.86
CA GLY A 54 -2.18 -20.69 -2.29
C GLY A 54 -1.58 -21.81 -3.14
N ASP A 55 -1.28 -21.51 -4.40
CA ASP A 55 -0.64 -22.49 -5.30
C ASP A 55 0.85 -22.69 -4.97
N ARG A 56 1.52 -21.65 -4.48
CA ARG A 56 2.97 -21.63 -4.29
C ARG A 56 3.46 -22.47 -3.12
N PHE A 57 2.65 -22.60 -2.06
CA PHE A 57 3.04 -23.27 -0.82
C PHE A 57 2.14 -24.46 -0.47
N GLY A 58 1.45 -25.05 -1.45
CA GLY A 58 0.57 -26.20 -1.25
C GLY A 58 1.23 -27.35 -0.46
N ASP A 59 2.45 -27.72 -0.85
CA ASP A 59 3.21 -28.83 -0.26
C ASP A 59 4.06 -28.45 0.97
N HIS A 60 3.88 -27.25 1.54
CA HIS A 60 4.68 -26.82 2.69
C HIS A 60 4.44 -27.75 3.90
N PRO A 61 5.48 -28.26 4.57
CA PRO A 61 5.34 -29.35 5.55
C PRO A 61 4.68 -28.95 6.87
N SER A 62 4.55 -27.65 7.14
CA SER A 62 3.87 -27.10 8.33
C SER A 62 2.73 -26.18 7.94
N ASP A 63 1.80 -25.98 8.88
CA ASP A 63 0.73 -25.00 8.74
C ASP A 63 1.28 -23.57 8.56
N LEU A 64 0.60 -22.80 7.72
CA LEU A 64 0.98 -21.43 7.35
C LEU A 64 -0.04 -20.38 7.83
N GLN A 65 -1.23 -20.81 8.27
CA GLN A 65 -2.26 -19.92 8.79
C GLN A 65 -1.72 -19.03 9.92
N GLY A 66 -1.99 -17.73 9.79
CA GLY A 66 -1.50 -16.70 10.71
C GLY A 66 -0.21 -16.01 10.25
N ASN A 67 0.48 -16.54 9.25
CA ASN A 67 1.57 -15.82 8.58
C ASN A 67 1.01 -14.86 7.52
N ASN A 68 0.63 -13.66 7.96
CA ASN A 68 -0.04 -12.67 7.12
C ASN A 68 0.84 -12.16 5.96
N ASP A 69 2.17 -12.17 6.11
CA ASP A 69 3.10 -11.73 5.07
C ASP A 69 2.92 -12.55 3.77
N LEU A 70 2.55 -13.82 3.90
CA LEU A 70 2.29 -14.70 2.76
C LEU A 70 1.10 -14.23 1.92
N LEU A 71 0.13 -13.55 2.52
CA LEU A 71 -1.08 -13.09 1.83
C LEU A 71 -0.75 -12.04 0.76
N SER A 72 0.36 -11.31 0.89
CA SER A 72 0.86 -10.45 -0.20
C SER A 72 1.17 -11.23 -1.48
N ILE A 73 1.38 -12.55 -1.39
CA ILE A 73 1.67 -13.45 -2.52
C ILE A 73 0.46 -14.34 -2.83
N THR A 74 -0.18 -14.92 -1.82
CA THR A 74 -1.21 -15.94 -2.00
C THR A 74 -2.62 -15.37 -2.13
N ARG A 75 -2.87 -14.19 -1.54
CA ARG A 75 -4.15 -13.46 -1.58
C ARG A 75 -3.92 -11.94 -1.73
N PRO A 76 -3.22 -11.50 -2.80
CA PRO A 76 -2.94 -10.08 -3.01
C PRO A 76 -4.22 -9.24 -3.14
N ASP A 77 -5.32 -9.86 -3.57
CA ASP A 77 -6.65 -9.26 -3.63
C ASP A 77 -7.13 -8.78 -2.26
N VAL A 78 -6.90 -9.56 -1.20
CA VAL A 78 -7.29 -9.21 0.17
C VAL A 78 -6.44 -8.05 0.70
N ILE A 79 -5.12 -8.11 0.47
CA ILE A 79 -4.21 -7.04 0.92
C ILE A 79 -4.50 -5.72 0.19
N GLU A 80 -4.79 -5.77 -1.11
CA GLU A 80 -5.20 -4.59 -1.87
C GLU A 80 -6.52 -3.99 -1.34
N GLU A 81 -7.52 -4.84 -1.07
CA GLU A 81 -8.81 -4.40 -0.52
C GLU A 81 -8.62 -3.68 0.83
N ILE A 82 -7.80 -4.23 1.73
CA ILE A 82 -7.55 -3.63 3.05
C ILE A 82 -6.83 -2.28 2.92
N HIS A 83 -5.80 -2.17 2.09
CA HIS A 83 -5.15 -0.87 1.85
C HIS A 83 -6.10 0.15 1.23
N ARG A 84 -6.94 -0.30 0.30
CA ARG A 84 -7.96 0.55 -0.32
C ARG A 84 -8.96 1.06 0.72
N ASP A 85 -9.40 0.22 1.64
CA ASP A 85 -10.30 0.60 2.73
C ASP A 85 -9.67 1.67 3.63
N PHE A 86 -8.38 1.56 3.97
CA PHE A 86 -7.69 2.60 4.75
C PHE A 86 -7.58 3.92 3.99
N LEU A 87 -7.21 3.89 2.71
CA LEU A 87 -7.17 5.08 1.87
C LEU A 87 -8.54 5.76 1.75
N LEU A 88 -9.61 4.97 1.57
CA LEU A 88 -10.98 5.48 1.52
C LEU A 88 -11.47 6.04 2.86
N ALA A 89 -10.98 5.49 3.97
CA ALA A 89 -11.23 6.01 5.31
C ALA A 89 -10.47 7.32 5.62
N GLY A 90 -9.52 7.70 4.77
CA GLY A 90 -8.76 8.95 4.87
C GLY A 90 -7.34 8.81 5.39
N SER A 91 -6.77 7.60 5.41
CA SER A 91 -5.33 7.44 5.64
C SER A 91 -4.53 8.11 4.54
N ASP A 92 -3.51 8.88 4.94
CA ASP A 92 -2.57 9.55 4.05
C ASP A 92 -1.35 8.69 3.73
N VAL A 93 -1.00 7.81 4.67
CA VAL A 93 0.15 6.92 4.61
C VAL A 93 -0.33 5.51 4.94
N ILE A 94 0.18 4.52 4.21
CA ILE A 94 -0.08 3.10 4.44
C ILE A 94 1.24 2.39 4.73
N GLU A 95 1.20 1.38 5.59
CA GLU A 95 2.33 0.49 5.83
C GLU A 95 2.37 -0.61 4.77
N THR A 96 3.52 -1.27 4.61
CA THR A 96 3.57 -2.54 3.89
C THR A 96 2.98 -3.63 4.78
N ASN A 97 2.32 -4.63 4.19
CA ASN A 97 1.95 -5.86 4.89
C ASN A 97 3.21 -6.67 5.26
#